data_AF-A0A1Y5Q148-F1
#
_entry.id   AF-A0A1Y5Q148-F1
#
_cell.length_a   1.000
_cell.length_b   1.000
_cell.length_c   1.000
_cell.angle_alpha   90.00
_cell.angle_beta   90.00
_cell.angle_gamma   90.00
#
_symmetry.space_group_name_H-M   'P 1'
#
loop_
_entity.id
_entity.type
_entity.pdbx_description
1 polymer ?
#
loop_
_entity_poly.entity_id
_entity_poly.type
_entity_poly.pdbx_seq_one_letter_code
_entity_poly.pdbx_strand_id
1 'polypeptide(L)'
;MISYPRRRGNGPRTMGDRTMSAKSDVLEQAVTDYIRARTACDAAPGARARAAADRAFARLAALAAPRIRYFTRSYGLADVADDAAQVCAIALHRAAERYDPARARFTTYVNWQFRAELQALRHRLHGDQRCAGRRQVAAMLSLEALADEGMDERLADSAAEEAVERGAADRLAGLTADRLVADWASRREKALLRTPRGAAAPARVRVKLRAEGALIRRQLTHAEAPLERLGEADRHIVRRAFADMARHAGAKPH
;
A
#
# COMPACT_ATOMS: atom_id res chain seq x y z
N MET A 1 -77.18 0.59 -24.69
CA MET A 1 -76.54 1.05 -25.94
C MET A 1 -76.26 2.55 -25.82
N ILE A 2 -75.08 2.95 -25.33
CA ILE A 2 -74.56 4.33 -25.47
C ILE A 2 -73.04 4.22 -25.66
N SER A 3 -72.61 4.54 -26.88
CA SER A 3 -71.21 4.68 -27.30
C SER A 3 -70.53 5.87 -26.62
N TYR A 4 -69.26 5.71 -26.24
CA TYR A 4 -68.33 6.82 -26.07
C TYR A 4 -67.14 6.67 -27.04
N PRO A 5 -66.69 7.75 -27.71
CA PRO A 5 -65.78 7.68 -28.83
C PRO A 5 -64.30 7.60 -28.43
N ARG A 6 -63.53 6.85 -29.23
CA ARG A 6 -62.07 6.95 -29.34
C ARG A 6 -61.67 8.24 -30.08
N ARG A 7 -60.82 9.08 -29.50
CA ARG A 7 -59.81 9.92 -30.19
C ARG A 7 -58.60 10.07 -29.25
N ARG A 8 -57.46 9.42 -29.52
CA ARG A 8 -56.32 9.89 -30.34
C ARG A 8 -55.93 11.34 -30.08
N GLY A 9 -54.78 11.51 -29.42
CA GLY A 9 -53.98 12.73 -29.34
C GLY A 9 -52.53 12.35 -29.05
N ASN A 10 -51.84 11.80 -30.06
CA ASN A 10 -50.41 11.54 -30.02
C ASN A 10 -49.72 12.88 -30.34
N GLY A 11 -49.40 13.66 -29.31
CA GLY A 11 -48.61 14.89 -29.45
C GLY A 11 -47.17 14.58 -29.87
N PRO A 12 -46.49 15.48 -30.60
CA PRO A 12 -45.12 15.26 -31.04
C PRO A 12 -44.19 15.14 -29.83
N ARG A 13 -43.59 13.95 -29.64
CA ARG A 13 -42.49 13.74 -28.69
C ARG A 13 -41.38 14.75 -28.99
N THR A 14 -41.18 15.66 -28.05
CA THR A 14 -40.28 16.81 -28.14
C THR A 14 -38.82 16.37 -28.39
N MET A 15 -38.10 17.17 -29.17
CA MET A 15 -36.73 16.93 -29.66
C MET A 15 -35.69 16.70 -28.53
N GLY A 16 -35.99 17.15 -27.31
CA GLY A 16 -35.18 16.92 -26.10
C GLY A 16 -35.21 15.47 -25.57
N ASP A 17 -36.31 14.75 -25.77
CA ASP A 17 -36.46 13.36 -25.27
C ASP A 17 -35.68 12.37 -26.15
N ARG A 18 -35.65 12.62 -27.47
CA ARG A 18 -34.86 11.83 -28.44
C ARG A 18 -33.35 12.00 -28.25
N THR A 19 -32.90 13.21 -27.93
CA THR A 19 -31.47 13.50 -27.74
C THR A 19 -30.93 12.95 -26.43
N MET A 20 -31.74 12.91 -25.37
CA MET A 20 -31.39 12.26 -24.10
C MET A 20 -31.38 10.73 -24.22
N SER A 21 -32.37 10.14 -24.93
CA SER A 21 -32.35 8.70 -25.25
C SER A 21 -31.10 8.34 -26.05
N ALA A 22 -30.80 9.06 -27.14
CA ALA A 22 -29.64 8.77 -27.98
C ALA A 22 -28.30 8.84 -27.23
N LYS A 23 -28.11 9.83 -26.34
CA LYS A 23 -26.91 9.94 -25.49
C LYS A 23 -26.83 8.82 -24.46
N SER A 24 -27.96 8.33 -23.97
CA SER A 24 -28.04 7.18 -23.07
C SER A 24 -27.65 5.90 -23.82
N ASP A 25 -28.23 5.68 -24.99
CA ASP A 25 -27.97 4.51 -25.83
C ASP A 25 -26.51 4.44 -26.30
N VAL A 26 -25.88 5.58 -26.62
CA VAL A 26 -24.44 5.65 -26.95
C VAL A 26 -23.55 5.27 -25.77
N LEU A 27 -23.93 5.66 -24.54
CA LEU A 27 -23.20 5.26 -23.34
C LEU A 27 -23.37 3.75 -23.08
N GLU A 28 -24.58 3.24 -23.28
CA GLU A 28 -24.91 1.82 -23.12
C GLU A 28 -24.09 0.94 -24.09
N GLN A 29 -23.98 1.38 -25.35
CA GLN A 29 -23.17 0.69 -26.34
C GLN A 29 -21.68 0.74 -25.94
N ALA A 30 -21.19 1.91 -25.51
CA ALA A 30 -19.78 2.06 -25.13
C ALA A 30 -19.39 1.18 -23.93
N VAL A 31 -20.27 0.99 -22.93
CA VAL A 31 -19.97 0.08 -21.82
C VAL A 31 -19.97 -1.38 -22.27
N THR A 32 -20.87 -1.76 -23.18
CA THR A 32 -20.89 -3.12 -23.74
C THR A 32 -19.65 -3.41 -24.58
N ASP A 33 -19.20 -2.44 -25.38
CA ASP A 33 -17.96 -2.52 -26.16
C ASP A 33 -16.75 -2.67 -25.22
N TYR A 34 -16.70 -1.90 -24.14
CA TYR A 34 -15.64 -1.99 -23.14
C TYR A 34 -15.62 -3.34 -22.41
N ILE A 35 -16.78 -3.84 -21.94
CA ILE A 35 -16.89 -5.16 -21.30
C ILE A 35 -16.38 -6.24 -22.25
N ARG A 36 -16.82 -6.23 -23.52
CA ARG A 36 -16.37 -7.19 -24.53
C ARG A 36 -14.85 -7.14 -24.75
N ALA A 37 -14.29 -5.94 -24.91
CA ALA A 37 -12.85 -5.76 -25.11
C ALA A 37 -12.05 -6.25 -23.90
N ARG A 38 -12.55 -6.00 -22.69
CA ARG A 38 -11.93 -6.45 -21.45
C ARG A 38 -11.97 -7.96 -21.30
N THR A 39 -13.12 -8.59 -21.50
CA THR A 39 -13.26 -10.05 -21.46
C THR A 39 -12.34 -10.74 -22.48
N ALA A 40 -12.21 -10.19 -23.69
CA ALA A 40 -11.27 -10.70 -24.69
C ALA A 40 -9.81 -10.58 -24.23
N CYS A 41 -9.45 -9.47 -23.57
CA CYS A 41 -8.12 -9.27 -23.01
C CYS A 41 -7.82 -10.22 -21.84
N ASP A 42 -8.81 -10.53 -21.01
CA ASP A 42 -8.66 -11.48 -19.90
C ASP A 42 -8.54 -12.92 -20.40
N ALA A 43 -9.27 -13.27 -21.47
CA ALA A 43 -9.19 -14.60 -22.10
C ALA A 43 -7.88 -14.83 -22.88
N ALA A 44 -7.35 -13.79 -23.54
CA ALA A 44 -6.12 -13.86 -24.32
C ALA A 44 -5.25 -12.60 -24.09
N PRO A 45 -4.46 -12.57 -23.01
CA PRO A 45 -3.64 -11.41 -22.67
C PRO A 45 -2.60 -11.10 -23.76
N GLY A 46 -2.55 -9.84 -24.19
CA GLY A 46 -1.56 -9.36 -25.16
C GLY A 46 -1.59 -7.85 -25.35
N ALA A 47 -0.52 -7.27 -25.88
CA ALA A 47 -0.38 -5.83 -26.04
C ALA A 47 -1.52 -5.20 -26.86
N ARG A 48 -1.94 -5.88 -27.94
CA ARG A 48 -3.06 -5.43 -28.79
C ARG A 48 -4.41 -5.50 -28.08
N ALA A 49 -4.64 -6.53 -27.26
CA ALA A 49 -5.88 -6.70 -26.51
C ALA A 49 -6.00 -5.67 -25.38
N ARG A 50 -4.90 -5.40 -24.66
CA ARG A 50 -4.81 -4.33 -23.65
C ARG A 50 -5.11 -2.97 -24.28
N ALA A 51 -4.43 -2.63 -25.38
CA ALA A 51 -4.67 -1.37 -26.07
C ALA A 51 -6.11 -1.22 -26.61
N ALA A 52 -6.79 -2.33 -26.95
CA ALA A 52 -8.19 -2.30 -27.34
C ALA A 52 -9.12 -2.02 -26.15
N ALA A 53 -8.88 -2.66 -25.00
CA ALA A 53 -9.61 -2.38 -23.76
C ALA A 53 -9.40 -0.93 -23.29
N ASP A 54 -8.16 -0.43 -23.35
CA ASP A 54 -7.82 0.94 -22.95
C ASP A 54 -8.53 1.99 -23.83
N ARG A 55 -8.54 1.78 -25.16
CA ARG A 55 -9.28 2.66 -26.09
C ARG A 55 -10.79 2.63 -25.83
N ALA A 56 -11.36 1.45 -25.57
CA ALA A 56 -12.78 1.31 -25.27
C ALA A 56 -13.13 2.02 -23.95
N PHE A 57 -12.29 1.88 -22.93
CA PHE A 57 -12.44 2.60 -21.66
C PHE A 57 -12.31 4.11 -21.84
N ALA A 58 -11.32 4.59 -22.59
CA ALA A 58 -11.13 6.01 -22.87
C ALA A 58 -12.36 6.62 -23.56
N ARG A 59 -12.97 5.90 -24.52
CA ARG A 59 -14.23 6.31 -25.15
C ARG A 59 -15.38 6.38 -24.15
N LEU A 60 -15.51 5.37 -23.28
CA LEU A 60 -16.53 5.36 -22.24
C LEU A 60 -16.35 6.54 -21.26
N ALA A 61 -15.12 6.79 -20.81
CA ALA A 61 -14.77 7.90 -19.93
C ALA A 61 -15.07 9.26 -20.57
N ALA A 62 -14.75 9.45 -21.85
CA ALA A 62 -15.07 10.67 -22.58
C ALA A 62 -16.58 10.96 -22.64
N LEU A 63 -17.41 9.93 -22.81
CA LEU A 63 -18.87 10.04 -22.78
C LEU A 63 -19.43 10.33 -21.38
N ALA A 64 -18.75 9.88 -20.33
CA ALA A 64 -19.11 10.15 -18.95
C ALA A 64 -18.65 11.54 -18.46
N ALA A 65 -17.60 12.10 -19.05
CA ALA A 65 -16.93 13.33 -18.58
C ALA A 65 -17.87 14.54 -18.35
N PRO A 66 -18.85 14.85 -19.22
CA PRO A 66 -19.79 15.95 -18.95
C PRO A 66 -20.62 15.74 -17.66
N ARG A 67 -20.98 14.49 -17.36
CA ARG A 67 -21.74 14.14 -16.14
C ARG A 67 -20.87 14.21 -14.91
N ILE A 68 -19.63 13.76 -15.00
CA ILE A 68 -18.64 13.90 -13.94
C ILE A 68 -18.47 15.38 -13.60
N ARG A 69 -18.21 16.26 -14.59
CA ARG A 69 -18.12 17.71 -14.37
C ARG A 69 -19.38 18.34 -13.78
N TYR A 70 -20.56 17.82 -14.14
CA TYR A 70 -21.82 18.26 -13.53
C TYR A 70 -21.86 17.90 -12.05
N PHE A 71 -21.66 16.62 -11.71
CA PHE A 71 -21.70 16.17 -10.33
C PHE A 71 -20.58 16.78 -9.47
N THR A 72 -19.36 16.90 -9.97
CA THR A 72 -18.26 17.58 -9.26
C THR A 72 -18.68 18.96 -8.79
N ARG A 73 -19.31 19.77 -9.66
CA ARG A 73 -19.85 21.09 -9.30
C ARG A 73 -21.01 20.99 -8.30
N SER A 74 -21.96 20.08 -8.52
CA SER A 74 -23.11 19.89 -7.62
C SER A 74 -22.71 19.46 -6.21
N TYR A 75 -21.60 18.75 -6.06
CA TYR A 75 -21.06 18.30 -4.78
C TYR A 75 -20.12 19.32 -4.13
N GLY A 76 -19.85 20.46 -4.78
CA GLY A 76 -18.99 21.52 -4.26
C GLY A 76 -17.50 21.18 -4.29
N LEU A 77 -17.07 20.35 -5.24
CA LEU A 77 -15.71 19.82 -5.38
C LEU A 77 -14.96 20.44 -6.57
N ALA A 78 -15.29 21.69 -6.92
CA ALA A 78 -14.74 22.34 -8.12
C ALA A 78 -13.25 22.72 -7.96
N ASP A 79 -12.83 22.98 -6.73
CA ASP A 79 -11.45 23.23 -6.29
C ASP A 79 -10.56 21.97 -6.37
N VAL A 80 -11.15 20.79 -6.28
CA VAL A 80 -10.48 19.47 -6.39
C VAL A 80 -11.00 18.67 -7.60
N ALA A 81 -11.22 19.36 -8.72
CA ALA A 81 -11.87 18.77 -9.89
C ALA A 81 -11.11 17.58 -10.49
N ASP A 82 -9.78 17.58 -10.41
CA ASP A 82 -8.94 16.49 -10.91
C ASP A 82 -9.08 15.23 -10.06
N ASP A 83 -9.08 15.35 -8.73
CA ASP A 83 -9.33 14.24 -7.82
C ASP A 83 -10.74 13.68 -7.99
N ALA A 84 -11.73 14.56 -8.15
CA ALA A 84 -13.11 14.17 -8.42
C ALA A 84 -13.22 13.41 -9.76
N ALA A 85 -12.47 13.81 -10.79
CA ALA A 85 -12.41 13.12 -12.07
C ALA A 85 -11.76 11.74 -11.94
N GLN A 86 -10.67 11.61 -11.18
CA GLN A 86 -9.99 10.33 -10.95
C GLN A 86 -10.88 9.34 -10.18
N VAL A 87 -11.46 9.78 -9.07
CA VAL A 87 -12.38 8.96 -8.27
C VAL A 87 -13.58 8.50 -9.12
N CYS A 88 -14.15 9.39 -9.94
CA CYS A 88 -15.21 9.01 -10.87
C CYS A 88 -14.73 8.05 -11.98
N ALA A 89 -13.49 8.17 -12.48
CA ALA A 89 -12.95 7.22 -13.45
C ALA A 89 -12.80 5.81 -12.86
N ILE A 90 -12.32 5.71 -11.61
CA ILE A 90 -12.26 4.43 -10.87
C ILE A 90 -13.66 3.86 -10.66
N ALA A 91 -14.62 4.71 -10.25
CA ALA A 91 -16.01 4.32 -10.09
C ALA A 91 -16.63 3.80 -11.40
N LEU A 92 -16.36 4.46 -12.52
CA LEU A 92 -16.82 4.07 -13.85
C LEU A 92 -16.26 2.70 -14.26
N HIS A 93 -14.98 2.46 -13.98
CA HIS A 93 -14.33 1.17 -14.23
C HIS A 93 -14.99 0.04 -13.42
N ARG A 94 -15.13 0.22 -12.10
CA ARG A 94 -15.79 -0.74 -11.20
C ARG A 94 -17.27 -0.95 -11.56
N ALA A 95 -17.95 0.11 -11.98
CA ALA A 95 -19.33 0.03 -12.42
C ALA A 95 -19.46 -0.85 -13.66
N ALA A 96 -18.56 -0.72 -14.63
CA ALA A 96 -18.56 -1.54 -15.82
C ALA A 96 -18.30 -3.04 -15.52
N GLU A 97 -17.43 -3.35 -14.56
CA GLU A 97 -17.18 -4.75 -14.14
C GLU A 97 -18.41 -5.45 -13.55
N ARG A 98 -19.26 -4.70 -12.84
CA ARG A 98 -20.42 -5.22 -12.10
C ARG A 98 -21.74 -4.91 -12.79
N TYR A 99 -21.68 -4.42 -14.02
CA TYR A 99 -22.86 -3.95 -14.72
C TYR A 99 -23.75 -5.13 -15.14
N ASP A 100 -25.02 -5.08 -14.71
CA ASP A 100 -26.07 -6.01 -15.08
C ASP A 100 -27.21 -5.27 -15.80
N PRO A 101 -27.36 -5.42 -17.13
CA PRO A 101 -28.38 -4.71 -17.91
C PRO A 101 -29.81 -5.15 -17.56
N ALA A 102 -30.00 -6.30 -16.91
CA ALA A 102 -31.33 -6.75 -16.48
C ALA A 102 -31.85 -5.94 -15.29
N ARG A 103 -30.95 -5.35 -14.48
CA ARG A 103 -31.32 -4.58 -13.28
C ARG A 103 -31.60 -3.12 -13.57
N ALA A 104 -30.77 -2.48 -14.38
CA ALA A 104 -30.90 -1.06 -14.70
C ALA A 104 -30.12 -0.69 -15.96
N ARG A 105 -30.50 0.41 -16.60
CA ARG A 105 -29.64 1.05 -17.62
C ARG A 105 -28.34 1.54 -17.01
N PHE A 106 -27.25 1.47 -17.77
CA PHE A 106 -25.92 1.82 -17.27
C PHE A 106 -25.85 3.27 -16.80
N THR A 107 -26.50 4.20 -17.52
CA THR A 107 -26.57 5.62 -17.10
C THR A 107 -27.11 5.79 -15.68
N THR A 108 -28.12 5.01 -15.31
CA THR A 108 -28.76 5.10 -13.99
C THR A 108 -27.83 4.53 -12.93
N TYR A 109 -27.29 3.35 -13.20
CA TYR A 109 -26.39 2.66 -12.29
C TYR A 109 -25.12 3.47 -12.03
N VAL A 110 -24.46 3.98 -13.07
CA VAL A 110 -23.22 4.75 -12.94
C VAL A 110 -23.45 6.10 -12.24
N ASN A 111 -24.61 6.73 -12.41
CA ASN A 111 -24.95 7.94 -11.67
C ASN A 111 -25.01 7.69 -10.16
N TRP A 112 -25.50 6.52 -9.72
CA TRP A 112 -25.45 6.14 -8.31
C TRP A 112 -24.01 5.98 -7.82
N GLN A 113 -23.15 5.35 -8.63
CA GLN A 113 -21.74 5.17 -8.28
C GLN A 113 -21.02 6.52 -8.16
N PHE A 114 -21.20 7.43 -9.12
CA PHE A 114 -20.62 8.78 -9.06
C PHE A 114 -21.06 9.55 -7.82
N ARG A 115 -22.35 9.51 -7.49
CA ARG A 115 -22.87 10.19 -6.30
C ARG A 115 -22.28 9.64 -5.00
N ALA A 116 -22.16 8.32 -4.89
CA ALA A 116 -21.59 7.69 -3.69
C ALA A 116 -20.11 8.06 -3.52
N GLU A 117 -19.32 7.97 -4.59
CA GLU A 117 -17.89 8.21 -4.56
C GLU A 117 -17.55 9.70 -4.37
N LEU A 118 -18.30 10.62 -5.00
CA LEU A 118 -18.15 12.05 -4.76
C LEU A 118 -18.60 12.47 -3.36
N GLN A 119 -19.64 11.84 -2.81
CA GLN A 119 -20.02 12.05 -1.41
C GLN A 119 -18.92 11.57 -0.45
N ALA A 120 -18.30 10.42 -0.74
CA ALA A 120 -17.19 9.90 0.06
C ALA A 120 -15.95 10.81 -0.03
N LEU A 121 -15.61 11.28 -1.23
CA LEU A 121 -14.52 12.25 -1.44
C LEU A 121 -14.77 13.54 -0.66
N ARG A 122 -15.98 14.12 -0.79
CA ARG A 122 -16.39 15.31 -0.03
C ARG A 122 -16.26 15.09 1.48
N HIS A 123 -16.70 13.94 1.98
CA HIS A 123 -16.61 13.62 3.41
C HIS A 123 -15.16 13.47 3.90
N ARG A 124 -14.25 12.94 3.07
CA ARG A 124 -12.83 12.83 3.43
C ARG A 124 -12.15 14.20 3.45
N LEU A 125 -12.43 15.05 2.47
CA LEU A 125 -11.78 16.35 2.33
C LEU A 125 -12.35 17.41 3.28
N HIS A 126 -13.66 17.45 3.44
CA HIS A 126 -14.34 18.51 4.19
C HIS A 126 -14.98 18.01 5.49
N GLY A 127 -14.86 16.72 5.81
CA GLY A 127 -15.48 16.11 6.99
C GLY A 127 -17.01 16.03 6.91
N ASP A 128 -17.63 15.59 8.00
CA ASP A 128 -19.04 15.87 8.24
C ASP A 128 -19.14 17.32 8.73
N GLN A 129 -19.79 18.20 7.96
CA GLN A 129 -20.02 19.59 8.33
C GLN A 129 -20.78 19.71 9.67
N ARG A 130 -21.52 18.67 10.09
CA ARG A 130 -22.21 18.60 11.40
C ARG A 130 -21.25 18.43 12.58
N CYS A 131 -20.01 18.01 12.33
CA CYS A 131 -18.96 17.84 13.34
C CYS A 131 -17.86 18.91 13.26
N ALA A 132 -18.07 19.99 12.49
CA ALA A 132 -17.08 21.03 12.20
C ALA A 132 -16.49 21.72 13.45
N GLY A 133 -17.15 21.64 14.62
CA GLY A 133 -16.59 22.15 15.88
C GLY A 133 -15.58 21.22 16.58
N ARG A 134 -15.39 19.98 16.11
CA ARG A 134 -14.54 18.96 16.78
C ARG A 134 -13.45 18.34 15.91
N ARG A 135 -13.30 18.75 14.66
CA ARG A 135 -12.19 18.31 13.81
C ARG A 135 -11.41 19.52 13.36
N GLN A 136 -10.31 19.78 14.06
CA GLN A 136 -9.20 20.52 13.47
C GLN A 136 -8.91 19.87 12.11
N VAL A 137 -8.95 20.72 11.11
CA VAL A 137 -8.89 20.42 9.70
C VAL A 137 -7.59 19.68 9.42
N ALA A 138 -7.68 18.40 9.06
CA ALA A 138 -6.60 17.72 8.35
C ALA A 138 -6.58 18.26 6.91
N ALA A 139 -6.19 19.53 6.76
CA ALA A 139 -5.79 20.06 5.47
C ALA A 139 -4.54 19.27 5.10
N MET A 140 -4.51 18.70 3.90
CA MET A 140 -3.25 18.28 3.30
C MET A 140 -2.47 19.57 3.02
N LEU A 141 -1.70 20.02 4.01
CA LEU A 141 -0.78 21.13 3.86
C LEU A 141 0.46 20.58 3.16
N SER A 142 0.81 21.20 2.03
CA SER A 142 2.09 20.95 1.38
C SER A 142 3.21 21.38 2.32
N LEU A 143 4.29 20.59 2.41
CA LEU A 143 5.47 20.92 3.20
C LEU A 143 6.03 22.31 2.82
N GLU A 144 5.96 22.65 1.54
CA GLU A 144 6.43 23.93 1.00
C GLU A 144 5.61 25.13 1.52
N ALA A 145 4.30 24.95 1.71
CA ALA A 145 3.44 25.99 2.31
C ALA A 145 3.68 26.13 3.83
N LEU A 146 4.12 25.05 4.50
CA LEU A 146 4.46 25.07 5.92
C LEU A 146 5.85 25.67 6.17
N ALA A 147 6.79 25.50 5.23
CA ALA A 147 8.11 26.10 5.27
C ALA A 147 8.05 27.63 5.18
N ASP A 148 7.20 28.17 4.29
CA ASP A 148 6.98 29.63 4.16
C ASP A 148 6.37 30.26 5.43
N GLU A 149 5.65 29.47 6.22
CA GLU A 149 5.08 29.89 7.53
C GLU A 149 6.06 29.69 8.71
N GLY A 150 7.30 29.24 8.45
CA GLY A 150 8.30 28.99 9.50
C GLY A 150 7.95 27.81 10.41
N MET A 151 7.07 26.90 9.95
CA MET A 151 6.61 25.74 10.73
C MET A 151 7.54 24.52 10.55
N ASP A 152 8.55 24.62 9.68
CA ASP A 152 9.52 23.55 9.40
C ASP A 152 10.33 23.15 10.64
N GLU A 153 10.76 24.12 11.45
CA GLU A 153 11.47 23.90 12.71
C GLU A 153 10.60 23.17 13.76
N ARG A 154 9.27 23.25 13.63
CA ARG A 154 8.31 22.57 14.51
C ARG A 154 7.93 21.17 14.01
N LEU A 155 8.23 20.86 12.74
CA LEU A 155 8.06 19.53 12.13
C LEU A 155 9.32 18.68 12.25
N ALA A 156 10.48 19.32 12.43
CA ALA A 156 11.72 18.64 12.72
C ALA A 156 11.60 17.83 14.02
N ASP A 157 11.60 16.51 13.89
CA ASP A 157 11.74 15.62 15.02
C ASP A 157 13.18 15.70 15.52
N SER A 158 13.38 16.44 16.62
CA SER A 158 14.69 16.63 17.24
C SER A 158 15.32 15.33 17.73
N ALA A 159 14.55 14.25 17.89
CA ALA A 159 15.05 12.94 18.26
C ALA A 159 15.39 12.06 17.03
N ALA A 160 15.05 12.47 15.81
CA ALA A 160 15.23 11.65 14.62
C ALA A 160 16.70 11.34 14.33
N GLU A 161 17.58 12.34 14.45
CA GLU A 161 19.02 12.16 14.24
C GLU A 161 19.59 11.16 15.26
N GLU A 162 19.37 11.40 16.55
CA GLU A 162 19.82 10.49 17.62
C GLU A 162 19.25 9.06 17.45
N ALA A 163 17.99 8.93 17.05
CA ALA A 163 17.35 7.63 16.84
C ALA A 163 17.95 6.88 15.65
N VAL A 164 18.24 7.59 14.56
CA VAL A 164 18.89 7.02 13.37
C VAL A 164 20.33 6.62 13.68
N GLU A 165 21.10 7.48 14.35
CA GLU A 165 22.46 7.18 14.76
C GLU A 165 22.52 5.98 15.70
N ARG A 166 21.62 5.92 16.70
CA ARG A 166 21.51 4.79 17.61
C ARG A 166 21.16 3.51 16.85
N GLY A 167 20.18 3.56 15.95
CA GLY A 167 19.80 2.42 15.11
C GLY A 167 20.94 1.95 14.20
N ALA A 168 21.72 2.87 13.63
CA ALA A 168 22.89 2.56 12.83
C ALA A 168 24.01 1.93 13.68
N ALA A 169 24.28 2.47 14.87
CA ALA A 169 25.23 1.93 15.83
C ALA A 169 24.83 0.52 16.27
N ASP A 170 23.57 0.30 16.65
CA ASP A 170 23.02 -1.01 17.03
C ASP A 170 23.16 -2.03 15.88
N ARG A 171 22.89 -1.59 14.65
CA ARG A 171 23.05 -2.43 13.46
C ARG A 171 24.51 -2.83 13.24
N LEU A 172 25.44 -1.88 13.32
CA LEU A 172 26.87 -2.14 13.17
C LEU A 172 27.41 -3.04 14.30
N ALA A 173 26.98 -2.83 15.54
CA ALA A 173 27.30 -3.68 16.68
C ALA A 173 26.79 -5.11 16.45
N GLY A 174 25.54 -5.26 15.99
CA GLY A 174 24.95 -6.57 15.67
C GLY A 174 25.70 -7.33 14.58
N LEU A 175 26.08 -6.65 13.49
CA LEU A 175 26.88 -7.24 12.40
C LEU A 175 28.28 -7.64 12.87
N THR A 176 28.91 -6.80 13.68
CA THR A 176 30.23 -7.07 14.26
C THR A 176 30.18 -8.27 15.19
N ALA A 177 29.16 -8.36 16.04
CA ALA A 177 28.94 -9.50 16.92
C ALA A 177 28.69 -10.80 16.15
N ASP A 178 27.91 -10.77 15.06
CA ASP A 178 27.71 -11.93 14.19
C ASP A 178 29.03 -12.44 13.61
N ARG A 179 29.85 -11.53 13.10
CA ARG A 179 31.16 -11.87 12.54
C ARG A 179 32.10 -12.47 13.57
N LEU A 180 32.21 -11.84 14.75
CA LEU A 180 33.07 -12.34 15.84
C LEU A 180 32.67 -13.76 16.28
N VAL A 181 31.36 -14.01 16.43
CA VAL A 181 30.84 -15.33 16.82
C VAL A 181 31.09 -16.37 15.72
N ALA A 182 30.90 -16.01 14.44
CA ALA A 182 31.17 -16.92 13.32
C ALA A 182 32.66 -17.32 13.25
N ASP A 183 33.56 -16.34 13.37
CA ASP A 183 35.01 -16.56 13.34
C ASP A 183 35.48 -17.43 14.52
N TRP A 184 34.98 -17.12 15.73
CA TRP A 184 35.22 -17.92 16.92
C TRP A 184 34.69 -19.37 16.76
N ALA A 185 33.45 -19.54 16.29
CA ALA A 185 32.84 -20.84 16.11
C ALA A 185 33.62 -21.70 15.11
N SER A 186 34.09 -21.11 14.00
CA SER A 186 34.91 -21.79 13.00
C SER A 186 36.23 -22.31 13.59
N ARG A 187 36.95 -21.46 14.36
CA ARG A 187 38.19 -21.88 15.05
C ARG A 187 37.91 -22.98 16.08
N ARG A 188 36.83 -22.83 16.84
CA ARG A 188 36.45 -23.78 17.89
C ARG A 188 36.02 -25.13 17.32
N GLU A 189 35.30 -25.14 16.21
CA GLU A 189 34.91 -26.34 15.48
C GLU A 189 36.14 -27.11 15.03
N LYS A 190 37.09 -26.44 14.35
CA LYS A 190 38.37 -27.04 13.93
C LYS A 190 39.11 -27.66 15.11
N ALA A 191 39.17 -26.99 16.26
CA ALA A 191 39.82 -27.52 17.45
C ALA A 191 39.12 -28.76 18.03
N LEU A 192 37.78 -28.77 18.08
CA LEU A 192 37.00 -29.87 18.63
C LEU A 192 37.04 -31.11 17.72
N LEU A 193 36.95 -30.93 16.41
CA LEU A 193 37.00 -32.01 15.43
C LEU A 193 38.36 -32.71 15.36
N ARG A 194 39.45 -32.06 15.80
CA ARG A 194 40.77 -32.71 15.93
C ARG A 194 40.86 -33.72 17.07
N THR A 195 39.87 -33.74 17.98
CA THR A 195 39.83 -34.72 19.07
C THR A 195 39.11 -36.00 18.62
N PRO A 196 39.49 -37.20 19.10
CA PRO A 196 38.83 -38.45 18.73
C PRO A 196 37.31 -38.43 19.00
N ARG A 197 36.90 -37.83 20.14
CA ARG A 197 35.48 -37.67 20.50
C ARG A 197 34.74 -36.71 19.58
N GLY A 198 35.38 -35.63 19.14
CA GLY A 198 34.77 -34.66 18.23
C GLY A 198 34.65 -35.21 16.81
N ALA A 199 35.67 -35.90 16.32
CA ALA A 199 35.67 -36.57 15.02
C ALA A 199 34.58 -37.65 14.93
N ALA A 200 34.33 -38.39 16.01
CA ALA A 200 33.29 -39.41 16.06
C ALA A 200 31.85 -38.84 16.04
N ALA A 201 31.63 -37.57 16.37
CA ALA A 201 30.30 -36.98 16.50
C ALA A 201 30.23 -35.50 16.04
N PRO A 202 30.50 -35.19 14.76
CA PRO A 202 30.55 -33.81 14.26
C PRO A 202 29.20 -33.08 14.36
N ALA A 203 28.08 -33.80 14.26
CA ALA A 203 26.75 -33.22 14.45
C ALA A 203 26.54 -32.67 15.86
N ARG A 204 27.02 -33.38 16.90
CA ARG A 204 26.93 -32.93 18.29
C ARG A 204 27.78 -31.70 18.55
N VAL A 205 28.96 -31.63 17.93
CA VAL A 205 29.83 -30.45 17.97
C VAL A 205 29.12 -29.23 17.40
N ARG A 206 28.49 -29.34 16.23
CA ARG A 206 27.75 -28.23 15.60
C ARG A 206 26.58 -27.73 16.45
N VAL A 207 25.79 -28.64 17.04
CA VAL A 207 24.68 -28.27 17.94
C VAL A 207 25.19 -27.51 19.16
N LYS A 208 26.27 -28.01 19.78
CA LYS A 208 26.90 -27.34 20.92
C LYS A 208 27.42 -25.95 20.56
N LEU A 209 28.09 -25.80 19.42
CA LEU A 209 28.62 -24.51 18.98
C LEU A 209 27.54 -23.50 18.64
N ARG A 210 26.40 -23.95 18.11
CA ARG A 210 25.23 -23.08 17.90
C ARG A 210 24.69 -22.55 19.23
N ALA A 211 24.57 -23.41 20.24
CA ALA A 211 24.10 -23.00 21.57
C ALA A 211 25.09 -22.04 22.27
N GLU A 212 26.39 -22.38 22.28
CA GLU A 212 27.43 -21.50 22.83
C GLU A 212 27.49 -20.18 22.04
N GLY A 213 27.37 -20.20 20.71
CA GLY A 213 27.39 -19.02 19.86
C GLY A 213 26.22 -18.07 20.11
N ALA A 214 25.01 -18.60 20.34
CA ALA A 214 23.85 -17.79 20.71
C ALA A 214 24.04 -17.10 22.06
N LEU A 215 24.60 -17.81 23.05
CA LEU A 215 24.95 -17.25 24.36
C LEU A 215 25.96 -16.11 24.22
N ILE A 216 27.04 -16.32 23.46
CA ILE A 216 28.10 -15.32 23.28
C ILE A 216 27.58 -14.10 22.52
N ARG A 217 26.78 -14.30 21.46
CA ARG A 217 26.14 -13.21 20.71
C ARG A 217 25.33 -12.31 21.63
N ARG A 218 24.49 -12.90 22.49
CA ARG A 218 23.67 -12.16 23.47
C ARG A 218 24.54 -11.29 24.39
N GLN A 219 25.72 -11.76 24.78
CA GLN A 219 26.65 -11.01 25.63
C GLN A 219 27.37 -9.88 24.91
N LEU A 220 27.54 -9.97 23.58
CA LEU A 220 28.19 -8.92 22.77
C LEU A 220 27.24 -7.75 22.45
N THR A 221 25.93 -8.00 22.35
CA THR A 221 24.95 -7.02 21.85
C THR A 221 24.11 -6.33 22.92
N HIS A 222 24.26 -6.66 24.21
CA HIS A 222 23.46 -6.08 25.28
C HIS A 222 24.34 -5.47 26.37
N ALA A 223 24.43 -4.14 26.38
CA ALA A 223 25.17 -3.37 27.37
C ALA A 223 24.30 -2.88 28.56
N GLU A 224 22.97 -2.82 28.43
CA GLU A 224 22.13 -2.03 29.37
C GLU A 224 21.01 -2.78 30.12
N ALA A 225 20.72 -4.04 29.81
CA ALA A 225 19.75 -4.83 30.59
C ALA A 225 20.46 -5.62 31.71
N PRO A 226 19.85 -5.78 32.90
CA PRO A 226 20.39 -6.66 33.92
C PRO A 226 20.39 -8.08 33.36
N LEU A 227 21.55 -8.54 32.91
CA LEU A 227 21.74 -9.92 32.49
C LEU A 227 21.32 -10.79 33.68
N GLU A 228 20.33 -11.66 33.49
CA GLU A 228 20.12 -12.79 34.38
C GLU A 228 21.50 -13.38 34.71
N ARG A 229 21.81 -13.51 36.00
CA ARG A 229 23.12 -13.98 36.43
C ARG A 229 23.42 -15.30 35.73
N LEU A 230 24.35 -15.26 34.80
CA LEU A 230 24.84 -16.46 34.12
C LEU A 230 25.31 -17.46 35.17
N GLY A 231 24.97 -18.74 34.97
CA GLY A 231 25.55 -19.83 35.73
C GLY A 231 27.07 -19.90 35.53
N GLU A 232 27.79 -20.56 36.44
CA GLU A 232 29.26 -20.61 36.39
C GLU A 232 29.79 -21.24 35.09
N ALA A 233 29.10 -22.26 34.57
CA ALA A 233 29.45 -22.89 33.30
C ALA A 233 29.35 -21.91 32.11
N ASP A 234 28.28 -21.14 32.05
CA ASP A 234 28.05 -20.15 30.99
C ASP A 234 29.04 -18.99 31.08
N ARG A 235 29.33 -18.52 32.30
CA ARG A 235 30.40 -17.52 32.53
C ARG A 235 31.74 -17.99 31.99
N HIS A 236 32.10 -19.24 32.27
CA HIS A 236 33.35 -19.81 31.80
C HIS A 236 33.38 -19.92 30.26
N ILE A 237 32.27 -20.31 29.62
CA ILE A 237 32.14 -20.36 28.15
C ILE A 237 32.37 -18.97 27.55
N VAL A 238 31.67 -17.95 28.06
CA VAL A 238 31.75 -16.57 27.57
C VAL A 238 33.16 -15.99 27.76
N ARG A 239 33.73 -16.12 28.96
CA ARG A 239 35.11 -15.64 29.25
C ARG A 239 36.13 -16.26 28.31
N ARG A 240 36.05 -17.57 28.08
CA ARG A 240 36.93 -18.27 27.14
C ARG A 240 36.76 -17.77 25.71
N ALA A 241 35.52 -17.54 25.28
CA ALA A 241 35.24 -17.04 23.94
C ALA A 241 35.78 -15.62 23.73
N PHE A 242 35.56 -14.72 24.70
CA PHE A 242 36.08 -13.35 24.63
C PHE A 242 37.61 -13.31 24.64
N ALA A 243 38.25 -14.13 25.48
CA ALA A 243 39.71 -14.28 25.47
C ALA A 243 40.24 -14.83 24.14
N ASP A 244 39.50 -15.71 23.46
CA ASP A 244 39.86 -16.15 22.10
C ASP A 244 39.69 -15.04 21.07
N MET A 245 38.55 -14.35 21.07
CA MET A 245 38.28 -13.24 20.15
C MET A 245 39.31 -12.12 20.30
N ALA A 246 39.61 -11.69 21.53
CA ALA A 246 40.61 -10.66 21.81
C ALA A 246 42.01 -11.04 21.32
N ARG A 247 42.41 -12.31 21.47
CA ARG A 247 43.70 -12.81 20.96
C ARG A 247 43.81 -12.73 19.44
N HIS A 248 42.70 -12.87 18.71
CA HIS A 248 42.69 -12.89 17.25
C HIS A 248 42.30 -11.56 16.62
N ALA A 249 41.72 -10.62 17.38
CA ALA A 249 41.40 -9.27 16.90
C ALA A 249 42.65 -8.45 16.53
N GLY A 250 43.82 -8.77 17.08
CA GLY A 250 45.11 -8.14 16.77
C GLY A 250 45.95 -8.85 15.69
N ALA A 251 45.49 -9.98 15.16
CA ALA A 251 46.18 -10.67 14.07
C ALA A 251 45.78 -10.04 12.74
N LYS A 252 46.75 -9.62 11.91
CA LYS A 252 46.49 -9.05 10.58
C LYS A 252 45.55 -9.98 9.79
N PRO A 253 44.51 -9.44 9.12
CA PRO A 253 43.70 -10.24 8.22
C PRO A 253 44.59 -10.80 7.10
N HIS A 254 44.54 -12.12 6.90
CA HIS A 254 45.11 -12.80 5.75
C HIS A 254 44.17 -12.68 4.55
#